data_AF-A0A1P8YHS5-F1
#
_entry.id   AF-A0A1P8YHS5-F1
#
_cell.length_a   1.000
_cell.length_b   1.000
_cell.length_c   1.000
_cell.angle_alpha   90.00
_cell.angle_beta   90.00
_cell.angle_gamma   90.00
#
_symmetry.space_group_name_H-M   'P 1'
#
loop_
_entity.id
_entity.type
_entity.pdbx_description
1 polymer ?
#
loop_
_entity_poly.entity_id
_entity_poly.type
_entity_poly.pdbx_seq_one_letter_code
_entity_poly.pdbx_strand_id
1 'polypeptide(L)' 'MAQGQSNAGIAATLVIGHAAVEKHIGNIFGKLGLHHDAADHRRVLAVLRYLGAT' A
#
# COMPACT_ATOMS: atom_id res chain seq x y z
N MET A 1 -6.79 3.04 1.24
CA MET A 1 -5.95 4.10 0.65
C MET A 1 -6.48 4.50 -0.72
N ALA A 2 -6.30 3.73 -1.79
CA ALA A 2 -6.94 4.02 -3.09
C ALA A 2 -8.48 4.02 -3.01
N GLN A 3 -9.04 3.10 -2.22
CA GLN A 3 -10.48 2.94 -1.97
C GLN A 3 -10.90 3.60 -0.63
N GLY A 4 -10.10 4.53 -0.08
CA GLY A 4 -10.43 5.21 1.19
C GLY A 4 -10.31 4.38 2.48
N GLN A 5 -10.10 3.06 2.40
CA GLN A 5 -9.98 2.22 3.62
C GLN A 5 -8.67 2.42 4.39
N SER A 6 -8.74 2.34 5.72
CA SER A 6 -7.58 2.24 6.62
C SER A 6 -7.02 0.82 6.66
N ASN A 7 -5.78 0.64 7.15
CA ASN A 7 -5.20 -0.70 7.34
C ASN A 7 -6.04 -1.56 8.29
N ALA A 8 -6.61 -0.96 9.34
CA ALA A 8 -7.50 -1.66 10.27
C ALA A 8 -8.81 -2.11 9.60
N GLY A 9 -9.38 -1.28 8.73
CA GLY A 9 -10.56 -1.67 7.94
C GLY A 9 -10.27 -2.83 7.00
N ILE A 10 -9.12 -2.78 6.30
CA ILE A 10 -8.67 -3.87 5.42
C ILE A 10 -8.44 -5.16 6.21
N ALA A 11 -7.79 -5.06 7.37
CA ALA A 11 -7.57 -6.19 8.27
C ALA A 11 -8.89 -6.87 8.68
N ALA A 12 -9.90 -6.06 9.05
CA ALA A 12 -11.22 -6.56 9.41
C ALA A 12 -11.95 -7.21 8.21
N THR A 13 -11.92 -6.59 7.03
CA THR A 13 -12.54 -7.15 5.81
C THR A 13 -11.91 -8.48 5.40
N LEU A 14 -10.58 -8.59 5.50
CA LEU A 14 -9.83 -9.77 5.09
C LEU A 14 -9.67 -10.81 6.21
N VAL A 15 -10.14 -10.52 7.42
CA VAL A 15 -10.02 -11.38 8.62
C VAL A 15 -8.57 -11.79 8.89
N ILE A 16 -7.65 -10.82 8.79
CA ILE A 16 -6.21 -11.00 9.06
C ILE A 16 -5.70 -9.96 10.06
N GLY A 17 -4.55 -10.22 10.68
CA GLY A 17 -3.93 -9.28 11.62
C GLY A 17 -3.41 -8.00 10.94
N HIS A 18 -3.38 -6.90 11.70
CA HIS A 18 -2.86 -5.61 11.23
C HIS A 18 -1.42 -5.71 10.68
N ALA A 19 -0.54 -6.43 11.38
CA ALA A 19 0.84 -6.66 10.94
C ALA A 19 0.91 -7.45 9.61
N ALA A 20 -0.05 -8.35 9.34
CA ALA A 20 -0.12 -9.07 8.08
C ALA A 20 -0.45 -8.11 6.92
N VAL A 21 -1.39 -7.18 7.13
CA VAL A 21 -1.71 -6.12 6.16
C VAL A 21 -0.47 -5.29 5.84
N GLU A 22 0.28 -4.84 6.86
CA GLU A 22 1.50 -4.06 6.65
C GLU A 22 2.58 -4.83 5.89
N LYS A 23 2.77 -6.11 6.21
CA LYS A 23 3.69 -7.00 5.48
C LYS A 23 3.27 -7.16 4.02
N HIS A 24 1.99 -7.38 3.74
CA HIS A 24 1.49 -7.49 2.37
C HIS A 24 1.70 -6.20 1.58
N ILE A 25 1.43 -5.04 2.20
CA ILE A 25 1.66 -3.72 1.59
C ILE A 25 3.14 -3.52 1.26
N GLY A 26 4.05 -3.83 2.19
CA GLY A 26 5.49 -3.76 1.95
C GLY A 26 5.94 -4.62 0.77
N ASN A 27 5.44 -5.86 0.69
CA ASN A 27 5.73 -6.77 -0.41
C ASN A 27 5.19 -6.25 -1.75
N ILE A 28 3.99 -5.64 -1.77
CA ILE A 28 3.43 -5.02 -2.97
C ILE A 28 4.32 -3.88 -3.44
N PHE A 29 4.78 -3.00 -2.56
CA PHE A 29 5.70 -1.93 -2.93
C PHE A 29 7.00 -2.47 -3.51
N GLY A 30 7.58 -3.52 -2.93
CA GLY A 30 8.75 -4.20 -3.49
C GLY A 30 8.49 -4.73 -4.91
N LYS A 31 7.34 -5.38 -5.14
CA LYS A 31 6.96 -5.88 -6.47
C LYS A 31 6.73 -4.76 -7.49
N LEU A 32 6.31 -3.59 -7.04
CA LEU A 32 6.10 -2.41 -7.89
C LEU A 32 7.38 -1.59 -8.09
N GLY A 33 8.52 -2.00 -7.51
CA GLY A 33 9.78 -1.24 -7.56
C GLY A 33 9.74 0.06 -6.75
N LEU A 34 8.81 0.18 -5.80
CA LEU A 34 8.64 1.36 -4.96
C LEU A 34 9.54 1.22 -3.72
N HIS A 35 10.79 1.67 -3.86
CA HIS A 35 11.78 1.68 -2.79
C HIS A 35 11.58 2.86 -1.83
N HIS A 36 12.02 2.70 -0.58
CA HIS A 36 11.96 3.80 0.39
C HIS A 36 12.85 4.94 -0.12
N ASP A 37 12.24 6.08 -0.37
CA ASP A 37 12.91 7.34 -0.66
C ASP A 37 12.51 8.35 0.43
N ALA A 38 13.43 9.25 0.77
CA ALA A 38 13.15 10.37 1.65
C ALA A 38 12.29 11.44 0.98
N ALA A 39 12.33 11.54 -0.36
CA ALA A 39 11.58 12.53 -1.12
C ALA A 39 10.12 12.12 -1.37
N ASP A 40 9.84 10.81 -1.51
CA ASP A 40 8.56 10.33 -2.03
C ASP A 40 7.76 9.43 -1.08
N HIS A 41 6.45 9.68 -1.04
CA HIS A 41 5.50 8.79 -0.37
C HIS A 41 5.14 7.60 -1.26
N ARG A 42 5.80 6.46 -1.06
CA ARG A 42 5.55 5.20 -1.79
C ARG A 42 4.09 4.80 -1.93
N ARG A 43 3.29 5.07 -0.89
CA ARG A 43 1.88 4.70 -0.89
C ARG A 43 1.06 5.58 -1.86
N VAL A 44 1.45 6.85 -2.03
CA VAL A 44 0.88 7.75 -3.04
C VAL A 44 1.35 7.36 -4.45
N LEU A 45 2.64 7.07 -4.62
CA LEU A 45 3.18 6.57 -5.90
C LEU A 45 2.46 5.30 -6.37
N ALA A 46 2.16 4.37 -5.46
CA ALA A 46 1.38 3.17 -5.78
C ALA A 46 -0.03 3.50 -6.28
N VAL A 47 -0.68 4.53 -5.73
CA VAL A 47 -2.01 4.99 -6.18
C VAL A 47 -1.90 5.65 -7.56
N LEU A 48 -0.93 6.54 -7.77
CA LEU A 48 -0.72 7.21 -9.06
C LEU A 48 -0.43 6.19 -10.17
N ARG A 49 0.42 5.21 -9.89
CA ARG A 49 0.70 4.10 -10.83
C ARG A 49 -0.54 3.26 -11.12
N TYR A 50 -1.38 2.96 -10.12
CA TYR A 50 -2.65 2.26 -10.33
C TYR A 50 -3.60 3.06 -11.25
N LEU A 51 -3.60 4.39 -11.15
CA LEU A 51 -4.42 5.28 -11.98
C LEU A 51 -3.82 5.57 -13.36
N GLY A 52 -2.63 5.05 -13.68
CA GLY A 52 -1.94 5.35 -14.95
C GLY A 52 -1.41 6.78 -15.04
N ALA A 53 -1.24 7.47 -13.90
CA ALA A 53 -0.75 8.85 -13.83
C ALA A 53 0.78 8.95 -13.77
N THR A 54 1.50 7.90 -14.19
CA THR A 54 2.97 7.78 -14.17
C THR A 54 3.50 7.28 -15.49
#